data_AF-A0A6L6PK03-F1
#
_entry.id   AF-A0A6L6PK03-F1
#
_cell.length_a   1.000
_cell.length_b   1.000
_cell.length_c   1.000
_cell.angle_alpha   90.00
_cell.angle_beta   90.00
_cell.angle_gamma   90.00
#
_symmetry.space_group_name_H-M   'P 1'
#
loop_
_entity.id
_entity.type
_entity.pdbx_description
1 polymer ?
#
loop_
_entity_poly.entity_id
_entity_poly.type
_entity_poly.pdbx_seq_one_letter_code
_entity_poly.pdbx_strand_id
1 'polypeptide(L)'
;MTDFQRKKEAALALLRRTSITQRNYAPPTFPFLWRLGVQVPPPHFIGFFPLVLIMGLPFGFCGLGLYMMDLGDKDFNIGAATALVLLVTAFFGGGISFYYRTSARLHRLPAWKDL
;
A
#
# COMPACT_ATOMS: atom_id res chain seq x y z
N MET A 1 -21.11 -1.69 15.32
CA MET A 1 -19.64 -1.57 15.15
C MET A 1 -19.12 -2.94 14.79
N THR A 2 -18.63 -3.12 13.55
CA THR A 2 -18.15 -4.42 13.08
C THR A 2 -16.83 -4.80 13.78
N ASP A 3 -16.51 -6.09 13.87
CA ASP A 3 -15.25 -6.57 14.46
C ASP A 3 -14.03 -5.87 13.83
N PHE A 4 -14.05 -5.70 12.50
CA PHE A 4 -13.05 -4.96 11.76
C PHE A 4 -12.87 -3.51 12.22
N GLN A 5 -13.96 -2.77 12.47
CA GLN A 5 -13.88 -1.38 12.92
C GLN A 5 -13.18 -1.28 14.28
N ARG A 6 -13.50 -2.21 15.20
CA ARG A 6 -12.88 -2.27 16.53
C ARG A 6 -11.39 -2.56 16.43
N LYS A 7 -10.99 -3.57 15.64
CA LYS A 7 -9.57 -3.90 15.41
C LYS A 7 -8.81 -2.76 14.74
N LYS A 8 -9.43 -2.08 13.77
CA LYS A 8 -8.84 -0.90 13.11
C LYS A 8 -8.59 0.23 14.10
N GLU A 9 -9.54 0.52 14.98
CA GLU A 9 -9.38 1.56 16.02
C GLU A 9 -8.30 1.19 17.04
N ALA A 10 -8.25 -0.07 17.49
CA ALA A 10 -7.19 -0.56 18.37
C ALA A 10 -5.80 -0.44 17.71
N ALA A 11 -5.67 -0.84 16.44
CA ALA A 11 -4.45 -0.69 15.66
C ALA A 11 -4.01 0.78 15.52
N LEU A 12 -4.95 1.68 15.24
CA LEU A 12 -4.66 3.12 15.15
C LEU A 12 -4.30 3.73 16.51
N ALA A 13 -4.92 3.27 17.60
CA ALA A 13 -4.58 3.68 18.95
C ALA A 13 -3.16 3.24 19.34
N LEU A 14 -2.75 2.03 18.95
CA LEU A 14 -1.37 1.56 19.12
C LEU A 14 -0.39 2.40 18.30
N LEU A 15 -0.68 2.65 17.03
CA LEU A 15 0.16 3.48 16.16
C LEU A 15 0.32 4.91 16.70
N ARG A 16 -0.74 5.49 17.28
CA ARG A 16 -0.68 6.81 17.94
C ARG A 16 0.23 6.85 19.18
N ARG A 17 0.46 5.72 19.83
CA ARG A 17 1.38 5.60 20.98
C ARG A 17 2.84 5.45 20.55
N THR A 18 3.10 5.18 19.27
CA THR A 18 4.46 5.09 18.72
C THR A 18 4.98 6.46 18.30
N SER A 19 6.30 6.57 18.07
CA SER A 19 6.94 7.74 17.46
C SER A 19 6.64 7.92 15.97
N ILE A 20 5.78 7.08 15.37
CA ILE A 20 5.43 7.18 13.95
C ILE A 20 4.50 8.38 13.74
N THR A 21 4.87 9.27 12.83
CA THR A 21 4.01 10.42 12.46
C THR A 21 2.70 9.96 11.83
N GLN A 22 1.60 10.68 12.11
CA GLN A 22 0.27 10.39 11.55
C GLN A 22 0.22 10.28 10.04
N ARG A 23 0.96 11.15 9.33
CA ARG A 23 1.07 11.12 7.87
C ARG A 23 1.63 9.78 7.36
N ASN A 24 2.46 9.12 8.17
CA ASN A 24 3.13 7.89 7.81
C ASN A 24 2.31 6.64 8.18
N TYR A 25 1.66 6.60 9.34
CA TYR A 25 0.82 5.44 9.69
C TYR A 25 -0.58 5.45 9.07
N ALA A 26 -1.05 6.61 8.60
CA ALA A 26 -2.31 6.76 7.88
C ALA A 26 -2.08 7.57 6.59
N PRO A 27 -1.38 7.00 5.59
CA PRO A 27 -1.22 7.66 4.30
C PRO A 27 -2.60 7.91 3.68
N PRO A 28 -2.81 9.01 2.92
CA PRO A 28 -4.13 9.42 2.40
C PRO A 28 -4.90 8.32 1.65
N THR A 29 -4.19 7.35 1.08
CA THR A 29 -4.73 6.18 0.38
C THR A 29 -5.62 5.31 1.28
N PHE A 30 -5.26 5.09 2.55
CA PHE A 30 -5.98 4.18 3.45
C PHE A 30 -7.29 4.77 3.99
N PRO A 31 -7.33 6.02 4.48
CA PRO A 31 -8.59 6.69 4.80
C PRO A 31 -9.56 6.75 3.62
N PHE A 32 -9.06 6.92 2.40
CA PHE A 32 -9.89 6.88 1.20
C PHE A 32 -10.49 5.49 0.96
N LEU A 33 -9.68 4.43 1.02
CA LEU A 33 -10.16 3.04 0.92
C LEU A 33 -11.21 2.70 1.99
N TRP A 34 -11.01 3.15 3.23
CA TRP A 34 -11.97 2.93 4.31
C TRP A 34 -13.29 3.69 4.10
N ARG A 35 -13.24 4.89 3.51
CA ARG A 35 -14.44 5.65 3.14
C ARG A 35 -15.23 4.97 2.02
N LEU A 36 -14.55 4.26 1.13
CA LEU A 36 -15.17 3.40 0.11
C LEU A 36 -15.70 2.07 0.67
N GLY A 37 -15.60 1.83 1.99
CA GLY A 37 -16.08 0.62 2.64
C GLY A 37 -15.12 -0.57 2.54
N VAL A 38 -13.91 -0.38 2.01
CA VAL A 38 -12.93 -1.47 1.87
C VAL A 38 -12.33 -1.80 3.24
N GLN A 39 -12.44 -3.07 3.65
CA GLN A 39 -11.97 -3.55 4.95
C GLN A 39 -10.48 -3.92 4.92
N VAL A 40 -9.61 -2.93 4.70
CA VAL A 40 -8.14 -3.12 4.70
C VAL A 40 -7.53 -2.77 6.07
N PRO A 41 -6.67 -3.62 6.67
CA PRO A 41 -5.93 -3.24 7.88
C PRO A 41 -5.04 -2.01 7.66
N PRO A 42 -4.58 -1.29 8.68
CA PRO A 42 -3.60 -0.22 8.49
C PRO A 42 -2.28 -0.76 7.90
N PRO A 43 -1.48 0.07 7.20
CA PRO A 43 -0.36 -0.40 6.37
C PRO A 43 0.70 -1.19 7.15
N HIS A 44 0.90 -0.86 8.43
CA HIS A 44 1.84 -1.56 9.32
C HIS A 44 1.39 -2.98 9.72
N PHE A 45 0.11 -3.30 9.53
CA PHE A 45 -0.51 -4.58 9.88
C PHE A 45 -0.84 -5.44 8.64
N ILE A 46 -0.70 -4.90 7.43
CA ILE A 46 -0.87 -5.65 6.18
C ILE A 46 0.37 -6.50 5.90
N GLY A 47 0.15 -7.69 5.31
CA GLY A 47 1.24 -8.54 4.83
C GLY A 47 2.06 -7.88 3.72
N PHE A 48 3.24 -8.42 3.44
CA PHE A 48 4.16 -7.83 2.46
C PHE A 48 3.55 -7.74 1.05
N PHE A 49 3.07 -8.85 0.47
CA PHE A 49 2.57 -8.87 -0.91
C PHE A 49 1.31 -8.02 -1.15
N PRO A 50 0.27 -8.07 -0.28
CA PRO A 50 -0.88 -7.19 -0.47
C PRO A 50 -0.52 -5.71 -0.39
N LEU A 51 0.45 -5.34 0.46
CA LEU A 51 0.92 -3.96 0.57
C LEU A 51 1.70 -3.53 -0.67
N VAL A 52 2.51 -4.41 -1.27
CA VAL A 52 3.20 -4.16 -2.54
C VAL A 52 2.19 -3.84 -3.64
N LEU A 53 1.11 -4.60 -3.74
CA LEU A 53 0.07 -4.37 -4.74
C LEU A 53 -0.70 -3.07 -4.48
N ILE A 54 -1.17 -2.85 -3.24
CA ILE A 54 -1.96 -1.66 -2.87
C ILE A 54 -1.15 -0.37 -3.10
N MET A 55 0.13 -0.37 -2.73
CA MET A 55 0.99 0.81 -2.86
C MET A 55 1.65 0.94 -4.22
N GLY A 56 1.94 -0.18 -4.90
CA GLY A 56 2.69 -0.20 -6.16
C GLY A 56 1.84 -0.08 -7.42
N LEU A 57 0.63 -0.67 -7.45
CA LEU A 57 -0.23 -0.67 -8.64
C LEU A 57 -0.55 0.74 -9.16
N PRO A 58 -0.87 1.74 -8.32
CA PRO A 58 -1.09 3.10 -8.80
C PRO A 58 0.10 3.65 -9.60
N PHE A 59 1.33 3.38 -9.16
CA PHE A 59 2.53 3.78 -9.89
C PHE A 59 2.70 2.98 -11.18
N GLY A 60 2.41 1.68 -11.16
CA GLY A 60 2.41 0.84 -12.35
C GLY A 60 1.46 1.35 -13.44
N PHE A 61 0.23 1.71 -13.06
CA PHE A 61 -0.76 2.30 -13.98
C PHE A 61 -0.37 3.70 -14.45
N CYS A 62 0.26 4.53 -13.61
CA CYS A 62 0.84 5.80 -14.06
C CYS A 62 1.93 5.57 -15.12
N GLY A 63 2.82 4.60 -14.89
CA GLY A 63 3.85 4.21 -15.85
C GLY A 63 3.24 3.72 -17.17
N LEU A 64 2.18 2.92 -17.11
CA LEU A 64 1.43 2.50 -18.30
C LEU A 64 0.81 3.70 -19.03
N GLY A 65 0.20 4.64 -18.32
CA GLY A 65 -0.37 5.85 -18.92
C GLY A 65 0.68 6.69 -19.63
N LEU A 66 1.85 6.87 -19.03
CA LEU A 66 2.99 7.56 -19.65
C LEU A 66 3.51 6.81 -20.88
N TYR A 67 3.60 5.48 -20.80
CA TYR A 67 3.99 4.64 -21.94
C TYR A 67 3.00 4.77 -23.10
N MET A 68 1.70 4.80 -22.82
CA MET A 68 0.67 5.00 -23.84
C MET A 68 0.70 6.41 -24.45
N MET A 69 1.07 7.44 -23.67
CA MET A 69 1.24 8.81 -24.19
C MET A 69 2.46 8.94 -25.11
N ASP A 70 3.55 8.22 -24.81
CA ASP A 70 4.79 8.21 -25.63
C ASP A 70 4.67 7.35 -26.91
N LEU A 71 3.65 6.49 -26.96
CA LEU A 71 3.44 5.57 -28.06
C LEU A 71 3.24 6.30 -29.39
N GLY A 72 2.45 7.38 -29.42
CA GLY A 72 2.11 8.10 -30.66
C GLY A 72 1.53 7.14 -31.72
N ASP A 73 2.19 7.07 -32.88
CA ASP A 73 1.83 6.16 -33.98
C ASP A 73 2.49 4.76 -33.88
N LYS A 74 3.28 4.48 -32.84
CA LYS A 74 3.96 3.18 -32.68
C LYS A 74 2.97 2.10 -32.25
N ASP A 75 3.24 0.85 -32.66
CA ASP A 75 2.42 -0.28 -32.24
C ASP A 75 2.49 -0.54 -30.72
N PHE A 76 1.34 -0.83 -30.13
CA PHE A 76 1.24 -1.15 -28.71
C PHE A 76 1.77 -2.55 -28.42
N ASN A 77 2.87 -2.61 -27.68
CA ASN A 77 3.43 -3.87 -27.22
C ASN A 77 2.90 -4.22 -25.82
N ILE A 78 1.95 -5.16 -25.78
CA ILE A 78 1.35 -5.68 -24.54
C ILE A 78 2.42 -6.26 -23.59
N GLY A 79 3.44 -6.92 -24.13
CA GLY A 79 4.53 -7.51 -23.34
C GLY A 79 5.36 -6.44 -22.63
N ALA A 80 5.74 -5.38 -23.36
CA ALA A 80 6.48 -4.25 -22.80
C ALA A 80 5.65 -3.49 -21.76
N ALA A 81 4.37 -3.23 -22.05
CA ALA A 81 3.43 -2.62 -21.12
C ALA A 81 3.28 -3.42 -19.82
N THR A 82 3.12 -4.74 -19.94
CA THR A 82 2.99 -5.64 -18.79
C THR A 82 4.27 -5.67 -17.96
N ALA A 83 5.44 -5.79 -18.61
CA ALA A 83 6.73 -5.78 -17.94
C ALA A 83 6.96 -4.46 -17.19
N LEU A 84 6.60 -3.33 -17.80
CA LEU A 84 6.70 -2.01 -17.18
C LEU A 84 5.84 -1.92 -15.92
N VAL A 85 4.55 -2.30 -16.00
CA VAL A 85 3.63 -2.28 -14.85
C VAL A 85 4.18 -3.15 -13.71
N LEU A 86 4.65 -4.37 -14.01
CA LEU A 86 5.20 -5.27 -13.00
C LEU A 86 6.48 -4.71 -12.36
N LEU A 87 7.41 -4.18 -13.17
CA LEU A 87 8.66 -3.61 -12.67
C LEU A 87 8.43 -2.40 -11.79
N VAL A 88 7.60 -1.46 -12.23
CA VAL A 88 7.26 -0.23 -11.47
C VAL A 88 6.51 -0.60 -10.19
N THR A 89 5.54 -1.50 -10.27
CA THR A 89 4.80 -1.99 -9.09
C THR A 89 5.73 -2.67 -8.08
N ALA A 90 6.64 -3.53 -8.54
CA ALA A 90 7.57 -4.23 -7.68
C ALA A 90 8.59 -3.27 -7.04
N PHE A 91 9.11 -2.30 -7.79
CA PHE A 91 10.09 -1.35 -7.29
C PHE A 91 9.50 -0.42 -6.21
N PHE A 92 8.43 0.30 -6.55
CA PHE A 92 7.80 1.24 -5.62
C PHE A 92 7.06 0.51 -4.49
N GLY A 93 6.23 -0.48 -4.84
CA GLY A 93 5.49 -1.26 -3.86
C GLY A 93 6.42 -2.03 -2.92
N GLY A 94 7.50 -2.62 -3.44
CA GLY A 94 8.52 -3.34 -2.66
C GLY A 94 9.24 -2.44 -1.67
N GLY A 95 9.76 -1.29 -2.11
CA GLY A 95 10.46 -0.34 -1.25
C GLY A 95 9.55 0.20 -0.12
N ILE A 96 8.33 0.61 -0.47
CA ILE A 96 7.34 1.10 0.50
C ILE A 96 6.96 -0.01 1.50
N SER A 97 6.71 -1.23 1.02
CA SER A 97 6.31 -2.35 1.89
C SER A 97 7.45 -2.80 2.81
N PHE A 98 8.69 -2.75 2.33
CA PHE A 98 9.86 -3.01 3.14
C PHE A 98 10.01 -1.98 4.27
N TYR A 99 9.81 -0.70 3.95
CA TYR A 99 9.80 0.37 4.95
C TYR A 99 8.74 0.14 6.04
N TYR A 100 7.48 -0.13 5.66
CA TYR A 100 6.41 -0.38 6.63
C TYR A 100 6.67 -1.60 7.51
N ARG A 101 7.21 -2.68 6.92
CA ARG A 101 7.55 -3.89 7.67
C ARG A 101 8.69 -3.66 8.66
N THR A 102 9.69 -2.88 8.25
CA THR A 102 10.82 -2.51 9.11
C THR A 102 10.36 -1.59 10.24
N SER A 103 9.52 -0.60 9.93
CA SER A 103 8.88 0.28 10.91
C SER A 103 8.05 -0.50 11.93
N ALA A 104 7.23 -1.45 11.47
CA ALA A 104 6.40 -2.28 12.35
C ALA A 104 7.25 -3.14 13.31
N ARG A 105 8.37 -3.70 12.81
CA ARG A 105 9.32 -4.45 13.63
C ARG A 105 10.04 -3.58 14.65
N LEU A 106 10.49 -2.39 14.24
CA LEU A 106 11.18 -1.45 15.11
C LEU A 106 10.30 -1.03 16.30
N HIS A 107 9.00 -0.83 16.05
CA HIS A 107 8.02 -0.44 17.07
C HIS A 107 7.33 -1.62 17.76
N ARG A 108 7.78 -2.86 17.51
CA ARG A 108 7.25 -4.10 18.12
C ARG A 108 5.72 -4.21 18.04
N LEU A 109 5.15 -3.84 16.89
CA LEU A 109 3.70 -3.92 16.71
C LEU A 109 3.23 -5.38 16.71
N PRO A 110 2.08 -5.70 17.36
CA PRO A 110 1.50 -7.03 17.31
C PRO A 110 1.03 -7.39 15.91
N ALA A 111 0.81 -8.68 15.63
CA ALA A 111 0.23 -9.07 14.35
C ALA A 111 -1.25 -8.67 14.29
N TRP A 112 -1.78 -8.44 13.08
CA TRP A 112 -3.21 -8.12 12.90
C TRP A 112 -4.16 -9.18 13.51
N LYS A 113 -3.73 -10.44 13.54
CA LYS A 113 -4.50 -11.55 14.11
C LYS A 113 -4.63 -11.46 15.63
N ASP A 114 -3.67 -10.80 16.28
CA ASP A 114 -3.57 -10.72 17.74
C ASP A 114 -4.24 -9.45 18.31
N LEU A 115 -4.88 -8.66 17.44
CA LEU A 115 -5.66 -7.46 17.78
C LEU A 115 -7.15 -7.72 17.94
#